data_AF-A0A2V9GDH1-F1
#
_entry.id   AF-A0A2V9GDH1-F1
#
_cell.length_a   1.000
_cell.length_b   1.000
_cell.length_c   1.000
_cell.angle_alpha   90.00
_cell.angle_beta   90.00
_cell.angle_gamma   90.00
#
_symmetry.space_group_name_H-M   'P 1'
#
loop_
_entity.id
_entity.type
_entity.pdbx_description
1 polymer ?
#
loop_
_entity_poly.entity_id
_entity_poly.type
_entity_poly.pdbx_seq_one_letter_code
_entity_poly.pdbx_strand_id
1 'polypeptide(L)'
;MKSEAVLDLTDADVLQKSGIAEGSLTGNDVNATRQIAAEARERGYEALLVPSAAAPGSKNLVLFLDRMSARPNVLSSRTVTLSGRTT
;
A
#
# COMPACT_ATOMS: atom_id res chain seq x y z
N MET A 1 20.29 -2.88 7.61
CA MET A 1 18.86 -3.10 7.92
C MET A 1 18.20 -3.65 6.67
N LYS A 2 17.49 -4.78 6.79
CA LYS A 2 16.67 -5.33 5.71
C LYS A 2 15.48 -4.40 5.47
N SER A 3 15.15 -4.18 4.20
CA SER A 3 14.09 -3.32 3.69
C SER A 3 12.69 -3.85 4.06
N GLU A 4 12.06 -3.23 5.05
CA GLU A 4 10.61 -3.30 5.28
C GLU A 4 9.92 -2.23 4.40
N ALA A 5 10.22 -2.21 3.10
CA ALA A 5 9.85 -1.09 2.24
C ALA A 5 8.32 -1.01 2.01
N VAL A 6 7.66 -2.16 1.90
CA VAL A 6 6.22 -2.23 1.59
C VAL A 6 5.56 -3.27 2.49
N LEU A 7 4.53 -2.87 3.23
CA LEU A 7 3.63 -3.80 3.92
C LEU A 7 2.53 -4.24 2.95
N ASP A 8 2.48 -5.53 2.64
CA ASP A 8 1.46 -6.10 1.75
C ASP A 8 0.22 -6.53 2.54
N LEU A 9 -0.80 -5.68 2.58
CA LEU A 9 -2.10 -5.95 3.18
C LEU A 9 -3.08 -6.62 2.20
N THR A 10 -2.60 -7.11 1.06
CA THR A 10 -3.35 -7.99 0.15
C THR A 10 -3.01 -9.46 0.36
N ASP A 11 -1.99 -9.75 1.16
CA ASP A 11 -1.60 -11.09 1.58
C ASP A 11 -2.43 -11.52 2.81
N ALA A 12 -3.16 -12.63 2.67
CA ALA A 12 -4.00 -13.19 3.72
C ALA A 12 -3.21 -13.56 4.98
N ASP A 13 -1.96 -14.04 4.84
CA ASP A 13 -1.12 -14.41 5.98
C ASP A 13 -0.68 -13.16 6.76
N VAL A 14 -0.43 -12.05 6.07
CA VAL A 14 -0.09 -10.76 6.68
C VAL A 14 -1.30 -10.21 7.43
N LEU A 15 -2.49 -10.26 6.84
CA LEU A 15 -3.74 -9.83 7.49
C LEU A 15 -4.01 -10.65 8.75
N GLN A 16 -3.89 -11.97 8.67
CA GLN A 16 -4.10 -12.87 9.81
C GLN A 16 -3.12 -12.56 10.95
N LYS A 17 -1.82 -12.43 10.66
CA LYS A 17 -0.78 -12.11 11.65
C LYS A 17 -0.95 -10.71 12.26
N SER A 18 -1.53 -9.79 11.51
CA SER A 18 -1.75 -8.40 11.94
C SER A 18 -3.09 -8.21 12.69
N GLY A 19 -3.97 -9.22 12.70
CA GLY A 19 -5.30 -9.12 13.28
C GLY A 19 -6.25 -8.19 12.50
N ILE A 20 -5.92 -7.87 11.25
CA ILE A 20 -6.72 -6.97 10.41
C ILE A 20 -7.79 -7.79 9.71
N ALA A 21 -9.05 -7.40 9.89
CA ALA A 21 -10.17 -8.04 9.19
C ALA A 21 -10.17 -7.64 7.71
N GLU A 22 -10.35 -8.60 6.80
CA GLU A 22 -10.31 -8.38 5.34
C GLU A 22 -11.26 -7.26 4.87
N GLY A 23 -12.47 -7.20 5.42
CA GLY A 23 -13.47 -6.17 5.09
C GLY A 23 -13.17 -4.76 5.63
N SER A 24 -12.18 -4.60 6.51
CA SER A 24 -11.82 -3.28 7.06
C SER A 24 -11.05 -2.40 6.08
N LEU A 25 -10.45 -2.99 5.04
CA LEU A 25 -9.62 -2.28 4.06
C LEU A 25 -10.42 -1.74 2.87
N THR A 26 -11.61 -2.29 2.61
CA THR A 26 -12.49 -1.87 1.52
C THR A 26 -13.86 -1.41 2.00
N GLY A 27 -14.11 -1.42 3.31
CA GLY A 27 -15.35 -0.95 3.92
C GLY A 27 -15.50 0.57 3.92
N ASN A 28 -16.66 1.05 4.34
CA ASN A 28 -16.97 2.49 4.39
C ASN A 28 -16.34 3.22 5.58
N ASP A 29 -15.78 2.50 6.55
CA ASP A 29 -15.13 3.12 7.71
C ASP A 29 -13.70 3.56 7.39
N VAL A 30 -13.56 4.86 7.14
CA VAL A 30 -12.28 5.49 6.85
C VAL A 30 -11.39 5.67 8.09
N ASN A 31 -11.92 5.51 9.30
CA ASN A 31 -11.11 5.65 10.52
C ASN A 31 -10.22 4.43 10.72
N ALA A 32 -10.76 3.22 10.51
CA ALA A 32 -10.00 1.98 10.60
C ALA A 32 -8.80 1.97 9.63
N THR A 33 -9.02 2.36 8.37
CA THR A 33 -7.95 2.40 7.35
C THR A 33 -6.88 3.44 7.67
N ARG A 34 -7.26 4.60 8.24
CA ARG A 34 -6.32 5.62 8.71
C ARG A 34 -5.48 5.15 9.88
N GLN A 35 -6.06 4.43 10.84
CA GLN A 35 -5.33 3.89 11.98
C GLN A 35 -4.28 2.86 11.53
N ILE A 36 -4.67 1.92 10.66
CA ILE A 36 -3.75 0.94 10.07
C ILE A 36 -2.58 1.65 9.37
N ALA A 37 -2.87 2.69 8.58
CA ALA A 37 -1.83 3.46 7.91
C ALA A 37 -0.90 4.22 8.86
N ALA A 38 -1.46 4.80 9.94
CA ALA A 38 -0.67 5.48 10.97
C ALA A 38 0.29 4.51 11.67
N GLU A 39 -0.22 3.35 12.11
CA GLU A 39 0.59 2.34 12.79
C GLU A 39 1.71 1.79 11.88
N ALA A 40 1.41 1.52 10.61
CA ALA A 40 2.43 1.08 9.66
C ALA A 40 3.50 2.16 9.42
N ARG A 41 3.09 3.42 9.27
CA ARG A 41 4.03 4.54 9.14
C ARG A 41 4.92 4.66 10.38
N GLU A 42 4.37 4.54 11.59
CA GLU A 42 5.13 4.58 12.84
C GLU A 42 6.15 3.43 12.95
N ARG A 43 5.78 2.23 12.50
CA ARG A 43 6.67 1.05 12.46
C ARG A 43 7.82 1.17 11.45
N GLY A 44 7.76 2.13 10.54
CA GLY A 44 8.85 2.42 9.61
C GLY A 44 8.66 1.92 8.18
N TYR A 45 7.47 1.42 7.83
CA TYR A 45 7.16 1.08 6.45
C TYR A 45 7.18 2.32 5.56
N GLU A 46 7.64 2.18 4.32
CA GLU A 46 7.66 3.28 3.33
C GLU A 46 6.37 3.31 2.50
N ALA A 47 5.68 2.18 2.39
CA ALA A 47 4.46 2.06 1.62
C ALA A 47 3.54 0.92 2.12
N LEU A 48 2.28 0.98 1.67
CA LEU A 48 1.29 -0.08 1.83
C LEU A 48 0.79 -0.54 0.46
N LEU A 49 0.74 -1.85 0.24
CA LEU A 49 -0.07 -2.43 -0.83
C LEU A 49 -1.40 -2.86 -0.24
N VAL A 50 -2.51 -2.31 -0.74
CA VAL A 50 -3.86 -2.52 -0.18
C VAL A 50 -4.86 -2.89 -1.28
N PRO A 51 -5.95 -3.60 -0.95
CA PRO A 51 -7.03 -3.83 -1.93
C PRO A 51 -7.70 -2.51 -2.32
N SER A 52 -8.15 -2.41 -3.57
CA SER A 52 -8.88 -1.23 -4.04
C SER A 52 -10.37 -1.36 -3.73
N ALA A 53 -10.90 -0.43 -2.93
CA ALA A 53 -12.34 -0.32 -2.67
C ALA A 53 -13.13 0.10 -3.92
N ALA A 54 -12.52 0.89 -4.83
CA ALA A 54 -13.17 1.40 -6.03
C ALA A 54 -13.13 0.43 -7.23
N ALA A 55 -12.21 -0.54 -7.20
CA ALA A 55 -12.00 -1.49 -8.28
C ALA A 55 -11.73 -2.89 -7.71
N PRO A 56 -12.77 -3.73 -7.53
CA PRO A 56 -12.61 -5.09 -7.01
C PRO A 56 -11.56 -5.89 -7.78
N GLY A 57 -10.73 -6.65 -7.06
CA GLY A 57 -9.62 -7.43 -7.63
C GLY A 57 -8.38 -6.61 -8.02
N SER A 58 -8.43 -5.27 -7.93
CA SER A 58 -7.27 -4.39 -8.11
C SER A 58 -6.62 -4.03 -6.77
N LYS A 59 -5.39 -3.50 -6.84
CA LYS A 59 -4.61 -3.06 -5.68
C LYS A 59 -4.27 -1.57 -5.81
N ASN A 60 -4.17 -0.89 -4.68
CA ASN A 60 -3.63 0.46 -4.58
C ASN A 60 -2.29 0.42 -3.83
N LEU A 61 -1.39 1.33 -4.20
CA LEU A 61 -0.13 1.55 -3.49
C LEU A 61 -0.18 2.91 -2.79
N VAL A 62 -0.06 2.91 -1.47
CA VAL A 62 0.00 4.12 -0.64
C VAL A 62 1.44 4.37 -0.28
N LEU A 63 1.97 5.56 -0.57
CA LEU A 63 3.36 5.92 -0.29
C LEU A 63 3.45 6.93 0.87
N PHE A 64 4.29 6.63 1.86
CA PHE A 64 4.63 7.56 2.94
C PHE A 64 5.87 8.36 2.54
N LEU A 65 5.65 9.50 1.87
CA LEU A 65 6.75 10.31 1.29
C LEU A 65 7.79 10.79 2.32
N ASP A 66 7.41 10.90 3.60
CA ASP A 66 8.30 11.26 4.70
C ASP A 66 9.15 10.09 5.20
N ARG A 67 8.81 8.85 4.84
CA ARG A 67 9.57 7.63 5.17
C ARG A 67 10.49 7.18 4.04
N MET A 68 10.28 7.67 2.82
CA MET A 68 11.09 7.30 1.67
C MET A 68 12.46 8.00 1.71
N SER A 69 13.51 7.24 1.40
CA SER A 69 14.87 7.78 1.23
C SER A 69 15.02 8.67 -0.02
N ALA A 70 14.17 8.46 -1.03
CA ALA A 70 14.11 9.26 -2.25
C ALA A 70 12.66 9.49 -2.67
N ARG A 71 12.36 10.68 -3.21
CA ARG A 71 11.02 10.99 -3.69
C ARG A 71 10.72 10.26 -5.00
N PRO A 72 9.54 9.64 -5.15
CA PRO A 72 9.14 9.01 -6.39
C PRO A 72 8.94 10.05 -7.49
N ASN A 73 9.29 9.70 -8.73
CA ASN A 73 8.98 10.50 -9.90
C ASN A 73 7.60 10.08 -10.46
N VAL A 74 6.67 11.03 -10.55
CA VAL A 74 5.34 10.78 -11.13
C VAL A 74 5.43 11.00 -12.63
N LEU A 75 5.35 9.92 -13.41
CA LEU A 75 5.44 9.98 -14.87
C LEU A 75 4.19 10.60 -15.51
N SER A 76 3.00 10.36 -14.93
CA SER A 76 1.72 10.92 -15.39
C SER A 76 0.67 10.83 -14.30
N SER A 77 -0.34 11.69 -14.35
CA SER A 77 -1.58 11.57 -13.58
C SER A 77 -2.63 10.68 -14.26
N ARG A 78 -2.32 10.13 -15.44
CA ARG A 78 -3.13 9.17 -16.19
C ARG A 78 -2.42 7.82 -16.28
N THR A 79 -3.13 6.81 -16.78
CA THR A 79 -2.57 5.48 -17.05
C THR A 79 -1.29 5.58 -17.89
N VAL A 80 -0.23 4.95 -17.41
CA VAL A 80 1.06 4.82 -18.12
C VAL A 80 1.22 3.37 -18.55
N THR A 81 1.46 3.14 -19.84
CA THR A 81 1.88 1.84 -20.36
C THR A 81 3.40 1.82 -20.41
N LEU A 82 4.02 0.92 -19.65
CA LEU A 82 5.47 0.70 -19.72
C LEU A 82 5.74 -0.26 -20.88
N SER A 83 6.26 0.25 -21.98
CA SER A 83 6.81 -0.60 -23.03
C SER A 83 8.15 -1.17 -22.55
N GLY A 84 8.21 -2.48 -22.31
CA GLY A 84 9.45 -3.14 -21.91
C GLY A 84 10.56 -2.88 -22.93
N ARG A 85 11.78 -2.64 -22.46
CA ARG A 85 12.97 -2.75 -23.30
C ARG A 85 13.10 -4.24 -23.65
N THR A 86 12.89 -4.60 -24.91
CA THR A 86 13.34 -5.89 -25.43
C THR A 86 14.86 -5.91 -25.26
N THR A 87 15.35 -6.72 -24.32
CA THR A 87 16.76 -7.11 -24.23
C THR A 87 17.03 -8.22 -25.22
#